data_AF-A0A968MIZ3-F1
#
_entry.id   AF-A0A968MIZ3-F1
#
_cell.length_a   1.000
_cell.length_b   1.000
_cell.length_c   1.000
_cell.angle_alpha   90.00
_cell.angle_beta   90.00
_cell.angle_gamma   90.00
#
_symmetry.space_group_name_H-M   'P 1'
#
loop_
_entity.id
_entity.type
_entity.pdbx_description
1 polymer ?
#
loop_
_entity_poly.entity_id
_entity_poly.type
_entity_poly.pdbx_seq_one_letter_code
_entity_poly.pdbx_strand_id
1 'polypeptide(L)'
;LAQVIDNQLEQPVGIVIPLAWDYPSSCWKSCRWDLSRERLFLIPGNSDIGYRLPLDRLPAYATRVEEIVVPPDPFEPVEALPNLNYYQAKIKQNQTTQGTATILTERIPTIKTALCLYLKNGNLAVFLPPFESIEPFLEFTAMLQDVAITLNQPILIEGYQPPYDKRVEKLASLLTPA
;
A
#
# COMPACT_ATOMS: atom_id res chain seq x y z
N LEU A 1 26.90 -26.41 -1.65
CA LEU A 1 26.02 -25.48 -0.89
C LEU A 1 25.52 -24.30 -1.74
N ALA A 2 26.36 -23.62 -2.53
CA ALA A 2 25.95 -22.46 -3.33
C ALA A 2 24.86 -22.75 -4.39
N GLN A 3 24.86 -23.93 -5.03
CA GLN A 3 23.88 -24.28 -6.07
C GLN A 3 22.46 -24.57 -5.55
N VAL A 4 22.29 -24.92 -4.27
CA VAL A 4 20.97 -25.15 -3.67
C VAL A 4 20.31 -23.82 -3.28
N ILE A 5 21.12 -22.78 -3.03
CA ILE A 5 20.65 -21.43 -2.72
C ILE A 5 20.07 -20.78 -3.98
N ASP A 6 20.70 -20.96 -5.14
CA ASP A 6 20.18 -20.42 -6.42
C ASP A 6 18.79 -20.97 -6.78
N ASN A 7 18.54 -22.27 -6.62
CA ASN A 7 17.26 -22.86 -7.00
C ASN A 7 16.08 -22.48 -6.08
N GLN A 8 16.33 -22.02 -4.85
CA GLN A 8 15.28 -21.49 -3.96
C GLN A 8 15.07 -19.98 -4.09
N LEU A 9 16.00 -19.25 -4.71
CA LEU A 9 15.90 -17.81 -4.96
C LEU A 9 15.02 -17.46 -6.16
N GLU A 10 14.59 -18.45 -6.95
CA GLU A 10 13.82 -18.22 -8.18
C GLU A 10 12.30 -18.29 -8.02
N GLN A 11 11.78 -18.84 -6.93
CA GLN A 11 10.33 -18.92 -6.73
C GLN A 11 9.78 -17.56 -6.25
N PRO A 12 8.82 -16.97 -6.96
CA PRO A 12 8.20 -15.72 -6.51
C PRO A 12 7.44 -15.96 -5.21
N VAL A 13 7.82 -15.24 -4.16
CA VAL A 13 7.21 -15.34 -2.83
C VAL A 13 6.03 -14.38 -2.64
N GLY A 14 5.81 -13.46 -3.59
CA GLY A 14 4.74 -12.47 -3.53
C GLY A 14 4.77 -11.47 -4.68
N ILE A 15 3.80 -10.57 -4.66
CA ILE A 15 3.62 -9.47 -5.60
C ILE A 15 3.88 -8.16 -4.86
N VAL A 16 4.55 -7.22 -5.52
CA VAL A 16 4.83 -5.89 -4.99
C VAL A 16 4.22 -4.87 -5.94
N ILE A 17 3.39 -3.98 -5.41
CA ILE A 17 2.73 -2.90 -6.15
C ILE A 17 3.21 -1.58 -5.56
N PRO A 18 4.03 -0.80 -6.27
CA PRO A 18 4.41 0.54 -5.81
C PRO A 18 3.16 1.39 -5.67
N LEU A 19 2.92 1.94 -4.50
CA LEU A 19 1.65 2.59 -4.18
C LEU A 19 1.88 3.76 -3.24
N ALA A 20 1.33 4.92 -3.61
CA ALA A 20 1.31 6.12 -2.79
C ALA A 20 -0.06 6.80 -2.91
N TRP A 21 -0.42 7.56 -1.89
CA TRP A 21 -1.57 8.45 -1.93
C TRP A 21 -1.13 9.82 -2.42
N ASP A 22 -1.90 10.41 -3.34
CA ASP A 22 -1.74 11.78 -3.78
C ASP A 22 -2.70 12.69 -3.02
N TYR A 23 -2.21 13.39 -1.99
CA TYR A 23 -3.05 14.25 -1.17
C TYR A 23 -3.78 15.35 -1.95
N PRO A 24 -3.13 16.08 -2.88
CA PRO A 24 -3.80 17.13 -3.63
C PRO A 24 -4.97 16.62 -4.50
N SER A 25 -4.82 15.45 -5.11
CA SER A 25 -5.84 14.88 -6.01
C SER A 25 -6.76 13.85 -5.33
N SER A 26 -6.51 13.53 -4.05
CA SER A 26 -7.24 12.51 -3.29
C SER A 26 -7.40 11.17 -4.03
N CYS A 27 -6.30 10.68 -4.64
CA CYS A 27 -6.31 9.46 -5.42
C CYS A 27 -5.03 8.61 -5.23
N TRP A 28 -5.13 7.33 -5.55
CA TRP A 28 -3.99 6.40 -5.53
C TRP A 28 -3.12 6.60 -6.76
N LYS A 29 -1.80 6.72 -6.55
CA LYS A 29 -0.78 6.70 -7.59
C LYS A 29 0.06 5.43 -7.49
N SER A 30 0.42 4.89 -8.64
CA SER A 30 1.35 3.79 -8.78
C SER A 30 2.39 4.13 -9.85
N CYS A 31 3.54 3.46 -9.81
CA CYS A 31 4.58 3.60 -10.82
C CYS A 31 5.18 2.23 -11.14
N ARG A 32 5.74 2.08 -12.35
CA ARG A 32 6.57 0.93 -12.66
C ARG A 32 7.98 1.18 -12.13
N TRP A 33 8.47 0.30 -11.27
CA TRP A 33 9.88 0.31 -10.88
C TRP A 33 10.77 -0.15 -12.03
N ASP A 34 11.84 0.60 -12.27
CA ASP A 34 12.86 0.24 -13.24
C ASP A 34 13.87 -0.70 -12.57
N LEU A 35 13.71 -1.99 -12.84
CA LEU A 35 14.48 -3.07 -12.22
C LEU A 35 15.49 -3.62 -13.21
N SER A 36 16.74 -3.74 -12.79
CA SER A 36 17.84 -4.25 -13.64
C SER A 36 17.63 -5.66 -14.20
N ARG A 37 16.80 -6.50 -13.57
CA ARG A 37 16.59 -7.92 -13.93
C ARG A 37 15.11 -8.34 -14.01
N GLU A 38 14.20 -7.39 -14.24
CA GLU A 38 12.72 -7.58 -14.20
C GLU A 38 12.12 -8.16 -12.91
N ARG A 39 12.96 -8.60 -11.97
CA ARG A 39 12.59 -9.17 -10.67
C ARG A 39 13.21 -8.34 -9.56
N LEU A 40 12.50 -8.28 -8.43
CA LEU A 40 12.95 -7.64 -7.20
C LEU A 40 13.42 -8.72 -6.22
N PHE A 41 14.67 -8.62 -5.76
CA PHE A 41 15.22 -9.53 -4.75
C PHE A 41 15.10 -8.91 -3.37
N LEU A 42 14.52 -9.65 -2.42
CA LEU A 42 14.37 -9.21 -1.04
C LEU A 42 15.71 -9.23 -0.30
N ILE A 43 15.88 -8.30 0.64
CA ILE A 43 16.95 -8.36 1.63
C ILE A 43 16.78 -9.66 2.45
N PRO A 44 17.85 -10.44 2.69
CA PRO A 44 17.75 -11.64 3.52
C PRO A 44 17.29 -11.32 4.95
N GLY A 45 16.42 -12.16 5.51
CA GLY A 45 15.92 -12.01 6.89
C GLY A 45 14.56 -12.67 7.10
N ASN A 46 14.11 -12.67 8.36
CA ASN A 46 12.86 -13.31 8.78
C ASN A 46 11.68 -12.33 8.89
N SER A 47 11.90 -11.04 8.63
CA SER A 47 10.83 -10.03 8.60
C SER A 47 9.88 -10.27 7.41
N ASP A 48 8.67 -9.72 7.50
CA ASP A 48 7.72 -9.74 6.39
C ASP A 48 8.29 -9.09 5.11
N ILE A 49 7.74 -9.49 3.95
CA ILE A 49 8.23 -9.10 2.62
C ILE A 49 8.42 -7.58 2.46
N GLY A 50 7.48 -6.78 2.98
CA GLY A 50 7.48 -5.33 2.82
C GLY A 50 8.61 -4.63 3.58
N TYR A 51 9.07 -5.19 4.70
CA TYR A 51 10.22 -4.68 5.45
C TYR A 51 11.56 -5.03 4.80
N ARG A 52 11.57 -5.95 3.84
CA ARG A 52 12.78 -6.45 3.17
C ARG A 52 12.90 -5.97 1.72
N LEU A 53 12.06 -5.03 1.31
CA LEU A 53 12.17 -4.41 -0.01
C LEU A 53 13.44 -3.54 -0.09
N PRO A 54 14.29 -3.71 -1.12
CA PRO A 54 15.48 -2.89 -1.31
C PRO A 54 15.13 -1.55 -1.99
N LEU A 55 14.34 -0.72 -1.30
CA LEU A 55 13.81 0.55 -1.83
C LEU A 55 14.91 1.59 -2.13
N ASP A 56 16.06 1.45 -1.47
CA ASP A 56 17.28 2.23 -1.67
C ASP A 56 17.91 2.01 -3.05
N ARG A 57 17.72 0.82 -3.65
CA ARG A 57 18.23 0.46 -4.98
C ARG A 57 17.41 1.04 -6.12
N LEU A 58 16.24 1.60 -5.83
CA LEU A 58 15.36 2.16 -6.85
C LEU A 58 15.92 3.51 -7.32
N PRO A 59 15.96 3.77 -8.64
CA PRO A 59 16.46 5.03 -9.16
C PRO A 59 15.64 6.18 -8.58
N ALA A 60 16.32 7.20 -8.06
CA ALA A 60 15.67 8.44 -7.66
C ALA A 60 15.47 9.29 -8.92
N TYR A 61 14.32 9.13 -9.59
CA TYR A 61 13.92 10.09 -10.60
C TYR A 61 13.47 11.35 -9.87
N ALA A 62 14.28 12.40 -9.92
CA ALA A 62 13.87 13.72 -9.46
C ALA A 62 12.88 14.29 -10.47
N THR A 63 11.70 14.77 -10.08
CA THR A 63 11.07 15.94 -10.71
C THR A 63 10.04 16.60 -9.78
N ARG A 64 10.13 17.93 -9.77
CA ARG A 64 9.32 18.97 -9.11
C ARG A 64 9.63 19.15 -7.63
N VAL A 65 9.81 20.43 -7.28
CA VAL A 65 10.09 20.97 -5.94
C VAL A 65 9.33 20.16 -4.90
N GLU A 66 10.05 19.62 -3.91
CA GLU A 66 9.41 19.00 -2.75
C GLU A 66 8.41 20.01 -2.21
N GLU A 67 7.11 19.73 -2.39
CA GLU A 67 6.09 20.49 -1.70
C GLU A 67 6.37 20.30 -0.22
N ILE A 68 6.67 21.40 0.46
CA ILE A 68 6.86 21.40 1.90
C ILE A 68 5.53 20.92 2.48
N VAL A 69 5.50 19.67 2.96
CA VAL A 69 4.36 19.13 3.67
C VAL A 69 4.28 19.89 4.99
N VAL A 70 3.42 20.90 5.04
CA VAL A 70 3.15 21.63 6.27
C VAL A 70 2.37 20.68 7.17
N PRO A 71 2.89 20.32 8.36
CA PRO A 71 2.12 19.49 9.28
C PRO A 71 0.84 20.23 9.66
N PRO A 72 -0.33 19.57 9.63
CA PRO A 72 -1.59 20.21 9.97
C PRO A 72 -1.54 20.74 11.40
N ASP A 73 -2.15 21.91 11.63
CA ASP A 73 -2.20 22.51 12.96
C ASP A 73 -2.98 21.58 13.91
N PRO A 74 -2.37 21.13 15.04
CA PRO A 74 -3.05 20.28 16.01
C PRO A 74 -4.38 20.82 16.53
N PHE A 75 -4.53 22.16 16.55
CA PHE A 75 -5.70 22.86 17.08
C PHE A 75 -6.75 23.20 16.03
N GLU A 76 -6.50 22.91 14.75
CA GLU A 76 -7.50 23.13 13.72
C GLU A 76 -8.74 22.26 13.98
N PRO A 77 -9.97 22.81 13.84
CA PRO A 77 -11.19 22.01 13.89
C PRO A 77 -11.16 20.98 12.76
N VAL A 78 -11.16 19.70 13.11
CA VAL A 78 -11.14 18.61 12.13
C VAL A 78 -12.54 18.02 12.02
N GLU A 79 -13.00 17.84 10.79
CA GLU A 79 -14.28 17.16 10.52
C GLU A 79 -14.25 15.70 11.01
N ALA A 80 -15.44 15.18 11.33
CA ALA A 80 -15.58 13.79 11.75
C ALA A 80 -15.09 12.83 10.66
N LEU A 81 -14.49 11.71 11.06
CA LEU A 81 -14.03 10.70 10.12
C LEU A 81 -15.21 10.13 9.31
N PRO A 82 -15.04 9.91 8.00
CA PRO A 82 -16.04 9.20 7.22
C PRO A 82 -16.27 7.80 7.76
N ASN A 83 -17.52 7.35 7.74
CA ASN A 83 -17.87 6.00 8.17
C ASN A 83 -17.62 4.96 7.06
N LEU A 84 -17.78 3.67 7.38
CA LEU A 84 -17.58 2.58 6.42
C LEU A 84 -18.48 2.71 5.17
N ASN A 85 -19.72 3.17 5.34
CA ASN A 85 -20.68 3.31 4.22
C ASN A 85 -20.19 4.34 3.19
N TYR A 86 -19.54 5.42 3.64
CA TYR A 86 -18.92 6.41 2.76
C TYR A 86 -17.87 5.74 1.87
N TYR A 87 -16.93 4.99 2.46
CA TYR A 87 -15.89 4.30 1.69
C TYR A 87 -16.45 3.22 0.76
N GLN A 88 -17.45 2.45 1.22
CA GLN A 88 -18.12 1.46 0.37
C GLN A 88 -18.80 2.10 -0.85
N ALA A 89 -19.44 3.27 -0.68
CA ALA A 89 -20.02 4.00 -1.80
C ALA A 89 -18.94 4.49 -2.79
N LYS A 90 -17.84 5.05 -2.27
CA LYS A 90 -16.69 5.48 -3.08
C LYS A 90 -16.06 4.33 -3.87
N ILE A 91 -15.89 3.16 -3.24
CA ILE A 91 -15.35 1.95 -3.88
C ILE A 91 -16.26 1.48 -5.03
N LYS A 92 -17.58 1.40 -4.79
CA LYS A 92 -18.54 1.00 -5.83
C LYS A 92 -18.56 1.97 -7.01
N GLN A 93 -18.44 3.28 -6.75
CA GLN A 93 -18.33 4.29 -7.80
C GLN A 93 -17.04 4.12 -8.64
N ASN A 94 -15.93 3.77 -7.99
CA ASN A 94 -14.66 3.52 -8.67
C ASN A 94 -14.65 2.19 -9.44
N GLN A 95 -15.45 1.19 -9.05
CA GLN A 95 -15.58 -0.09 -9.77
C GLN A 95 -16.40 0.04 -11.07
N THR A 96 -17.44 0.88 -11.08
CA THR A 96 -18.28 1.11 -12.27
C THR A 96 -17.62 2.03 -13.30
N THR A 97 -16.71 2.88 -12.83
CA THR A 97 -15.84 3.65 -13.71
C THR A 97 -14.72 2.73 -14.17
N GLN A 98 -14.71 2.29 -15.44
CA GLN A 98 -13.52 1.65 -16.01
C GLN A 98 -12.36 2.64 -15.89
N GLY A 99 -11.55 2.48 -14.84
CA GLY A 99 -10.42 3.35 -14.57
C GLY A 99 -9.48 3.27 -15.76
N THR A 100 -9.48 4.31 -16.59
CA THR A 100 -8.47 4.45 -17.62
C THR A 100 -7.21 4.83 -16.86
N ALA A 101 -6.31 3.87 -16.65
CA ALA A 101 -4.98 4.15 -16.13
C ALA A 101 -4.34 5.14 -17.11
N THR A 102 -4.37 6.42 -16.75
CA THR A 102 -3.76 7.46 -17.58
C THR A 102 -2.26 7.28 -17.41
N ILE A 103 -1.63 6.66 -18.40
CA ILE A 103 -0.18 6.57 -18.45
C ILE A 103 0.32 8.00 -18.57
N LEU A 104 0.83 8.54 -17.46
CA LEU A 104 1.46 9.84 -17.46
C LEU A 104 2.71 9.73 -18.33
N THR A 105 2.77 10.52 -19.40
CA THR A 105 3.94 10.64 -20.27
C THR A 105 5.09 11.37 -19.58
N GLU A 106 4.78 12.17 -18.56
CA GLU A 106 5.76 12.79 -17.68
C GLU A 106 6.34 11.78 -16.69
N ARG A 107 7.66 11.84 -16.46
CA ARG A 107 8.32 11.04 -15.42
C ARG A 107 7.82 11.49 -14.05
N ILE A 108 6.95 10.69 -13.44
CA ILE A 108 6.62 10.84 -12.03
C ILE A 108 7.82 10.44 -11.15
N PRO A 109 7.99 11.06 -9.97
CA PRO A 109 8.96 10.60 -8.98
C PRO A 109 8.77 9.12 -8.67
N THR A 110 9.88 8.41 -8.49
CA THR A 110 9.84 7.00 -8.11
C THR A 110 9.16 6.84 -6.76
N ILE A 111 8.00 6.19 -6.73
CA ILE A 111 7.30 5.87 -5.49
C ILE A 111 8.13 4.81 -4.75
N LYS A 112 8.66 5.16 -3.57
CA LYS A 112 9.48 4.27 -2.74
C LYS A 112 8.68 3.61 -1.61
N THR A 113 7.38 3.50 -1.76
CA THR A 113 6.47 2.75 -0.90
C THR A 113 5.77 1.68 -1.72
N ALA A 114 5.38 0.58 -1.10
CA ALA A 114 4.70 -0.49 -1.83
C ALA A 114 3.74 -1.29 -0.95
N LEU A 115 2.63 -1.67 -1.57
CA LEU A 115 1.77 -2.74 -1.12
C LEU A 115 2.40 -4.08 -1.50
N CYS A 116 2.45 -5.03 -0.57
CA CYS A 116 2.89 -6.39 -0.89
C CYS A 116 1.81 -7.41 -0.62
N LEU A 117 1.61 -8.34 -1.55
CA LEU A 117 0.69 -9.47 -1.40
C LEU A 117 1.50 -10.76 -1.43
N TYR A 118 1.28 -11.63 -0.46
CA TYR A 118 2.05 -12.87 -0.31
C TYR A 118 1.26 -13.90 0.48
N LEU A 119 1.69 -15.16 0.44
CA LEU A 119 1.09 -16.21 1.25
C LEU A 119 1.89 -16.36 2.55
N LYS A 120 1.19 -16.33 3.69
CA LYS A 120 1.76 -16.55 5.02
C LYS A 120 0.94 -17.61 5.74
N ASN A 121 1.56 -18.76 6.03
CA ASN A 121 0.91 -19.92 6.67
C ASN A 121 -0.40 -20.34 5.96
N GLY A 122 -0.44 -20.28 4.63
CA GLY A 122 -1.61 -20.64 3.82
C GLY A 122 -2.67 -19.55 3.67
N ASN A 123 -2.53 -18.40 4.34
CA ASN A 123 -3.45 -17.27 4.22
C ASN A 123 -2.89 -16.19 3.29
N LEU A 124 -3.77 -15.45 2.61
CA LEU A 124 -3.40 -14.24 1.89
C LEU A 124 -3.01 -13.17 2.92
N ALA A 125 -1.76 -12.74 2.88
CA ALA A 125 -1.22 -11.64 3.66
C ALA A 125 -1.03 -10.41 2.77
N VAL A 126 -1.42 -9.26 3.30
CA VAL A 126 -1.23 -7.96 2.67
C VAL A 126 -0.40 -7.10 3.60
N PHE A 127 0.79 -6.74 3.16
CA PHE A 127 1.65 -5.78 3.83
C PHE A 127 1.27 -4.38 3.37
N LEU A 128 0.80 -3.55 4.30
CA LEU A 128 0.44 -2.16 4.06
C LEU A 128 1.69 -1.26 4.03
N PRO A 129 1.80 -0.34 3.04
CA PRO A 129 2.81 0.70 3.07
C PRO A 129 2.54 1.71 4.21
N PRO A 130 3.51 2.57 4.55
CA PRO A 130 3.25 3.69 5.45
C PRO A 130 2.29 4.70 4.79
N PHE A 131 1.43 5.31 5.61
CA PHE A 131 0.52 6.40 5.22
C PHE A 131 0.80 7.63 6.08
N GLU A 132 0.59 8.83 5.54
CA GLU A 132 0.84 10.09 6.28
C GLU A 132 -0.44 10.60 6.98
N SER A 133 -1.62 10.26 6.46
CA SER A 133 -2.90 10.55 7.12
C SER A 133 -3.80 9.31 7.25
N ILE A 134 -4.83 9.41 8.09
CA ILE A 134 -5.69 8.29 8.43
C ILE A 134 -6.71 7.96 7.34
N GLU A 135 -7.11 8.93 6.52
CA GLU A 135 -8.15 8.75 5.50
C GLU A 135 -7.74 7.73 4.41
N PRO A 136 -6.53 7.80 3.82
CA PRO A 136 -6.07 6.78 2.88
C PRO A 136 -5.95 5.41 3.53
N PHE A 137 -5.55 5.34 4.80
CA PHE A 137 -5.49 4.08 5.55
C PHE A 137 -6.90 3.48 5.70
N LEU A 138 -7.88 4.27 6.14
CA LEU A 138 -9.27 3.81 6.29
C LEU A 138 -9.89 3.39 4.96
N GLU A 139 -9.68 4.18 3.89
CA GLU A 139 -10.13 3.84 2.55
C GLU A 139 -9.55 2.49 2.09
N PHE A 140 -8.24 2.29 2.30
CA PHE A 140 -7.57 1.06 1.90
C PHE A 140 -8.04 -0.15 2.71
N THR A 141 -8.22 0.00 4.03
CA THR A 141 -8.75 -1.09 4.87
C THR A 141 -10.19 -1.45 4.51
N ALA A 142 -11.03 -0.47 4.16
CA ALA A 142 -12.38 -0.72 3.65
C ALA A 142 -12.35 -1.48 2.31
N MET A 143 -11.40 -1.15 1.43
CA MET A 143 -11.17 -1.91 0.18
C MET A 143 -10.76 -3.35 0.46
N LEU A 144 -9.81 -3.59 1.37
CA LEU A 144 -9.40 -4.94 1.75
C LEU A 144 -10.55 -5.73 2.38
N GLN A 145 -11.39 -5.09 3.18
CA GLN A 145 -12.58 -5.72 3.76
C GLN A 145 -13.57 -6.17 2.67
N ASP A 146 -13.86 -5.30 1.70
CA ASP A 146 -14.73 -5.64 0.57
C ASP A 146 -14.17 -6.81 -0.24
N VAL A 147 -12.84 -6.83 -0.48
CA VAL A 147 -12.15 -7.94 -1.14
C VAL A 147 -12.23 -9.23 -0.31
N ALA A 148 -12.00 -9.17 1.00
CA ALA A 148 -12.08 -10.35 1.88
C ALA A 148 -13.48 -10.98 1.88
N ILE A 149 -14.52 -10.14 1.93
CA ILE A 149 -15.93 -10.56 1.82
C ILE A 149 -16.21 -11.15 0.44
N THR A 150 -15.81 -10.45 -0.63
CA THR A 150 -16.05 -10.87 -2.02
C THR A 150 -15.40 -12.21 -2.34
N LEU A 151 -14.16 -12.42 -1.87
CA LEU A 151 -13.44 -13.67 -2.06
C LEU A 151 -13.84 -14.74 -1.06
N ASN A 152 -14.59 -14.39 -0.01
CA ASN A 152 -14.88 -15.23 1.15
C ASN A 152 -13.60 -15.88 1.72
N GLN A 153 -12.55 -15.07 1.89
CA GLN A 153 -11.25 -15.50 2.41
C GLN A 153 -10.75 -14.47 3.44
N PRO A 154 -10.22 -14.90 4.60
CA PRO A 154 -9.59 -13.98 5.54
C PRO A 154 -8.31 -13.38 4.95
N ILE A 155 -8.09 -12.09 5.20
CA ILE A 155 -6.88 -11.38 4.79
C ILE A 155 -6.11 -10.98 6.04
N LEU A 156 -4.87 -11.44 6.14
CA LEU A 156 -3.96 -11.03 7.19
C LEU A 156 -3.34 -9.67 6.81
N ILE A 157 -3.64 -8.64 7.59
CA ILE A 157 -3.04 -7.32 7.42
C ILE A 157 -1.76 -7.24 8.24
N GLU A 158 -0.67 -6.89 7.58
CA GLU A 158 0.67 -6.71 8.15
C GLU A 158 1.23 -5.34 7.74
N GLY A 159 2.38 -4.99 8.30
CA GLY A 159 3.13 -3.80 7.90
C GLY A 159 2.92 -2.62 8.84
N TYR A 160 2.90 -1.42 8.26
CA TYR A 160 2.90 -0.19 9.04
C TYR A 160 1.56 0.03 9.74
N GLN A 161 1.65 0.52 10.98
CA GLN A 161 0.49 0.90 11.75
C GLN A 161 -0.19 2.14 11.15
N PRO A 162 -1.50 2.32 11.39
CA PRO A 162 -2.20 3.57 11.04
C PRO A 162 -1.44 4.78 11.60
N PRO A 163 -1.35 5.89 10.84
CA PRO A 163 -0.82 7.13 11.38
C PRO A 163 -1.69 7.62 12.54
N TYR A 164 -1.07 8.33 13.48
CA TYR A 164 -1.80 8.91 14.61
C TYR A 164 -2.86 9.90 14.12
N ASP A 165 -4.08 9.77 14.64
CA ASP A 165 -5.15 10.73 14.42
C ASP A 165 -5.96 10.91 15.70
N LYS A 166 -6.20 12.16 16.09
CA LYS A 166 -6.93 12.52 17.32
C LYS A 166 -8.39 12.04 17.35
N ARG A 167 -8.97 11.70 16.19
CA ARG A 167 -10.35 11.20 16.04
C ARG A 167 -10.44 9.67 16.19
N VAL A 168 -9.31 8.97 16.24
CA VAL A 168 -9.25 7.50 16.36
C VAL A 168 -8.90 7.09 17.79
N GLU A 169 -9.83 6.39 18.45
CA GLU A 169 -9.60 5.86 19.80
C GLU A 169 -8.98 4.46 19.79
N LYS A 170 -9.42 3.59 18.86
CA LYS A 170 -8.95 2.19 18.76
C LYS A 170 -9.11 1.67 17.33
N LEU A 171 -8.13 0.90 16.87
CA LEU A 171 -8.18 0.15 15.61
C LEU A 171 -8.00 -1.35 15.86
N ALA A 172 -8.75 -2.17 15.15
CA ALA A 172 -8.63 -3.62 15.17
C ALA A 172 -7.77 -4.09 13.98
N SER A 173 -6.85 -5.01 14.22
CA SER A 173 -5.82 -5.41 13.24
C SER A 173 -6.20 -6.60 12.34
N LEU A 174 -7.39 -7.19 12.52
CA LEU A 174 -7.82 -8.38 11.78
C LEU A 174 -9.13 -8.12 11.03
N LEU A 175 -9.13 -8.39 9.72
CA LEU A 175 -10.34 -8.39 8.88
C LEU A 175 -10.79 -9.83 8.63
N THR A 176 -11.87 -10.23 9.30
CA THR A 176 -12.53 -11.52 9.04
C THR A 176 -13.77 -11.31 8.17
N PRO A 177 -14.04 -12.19 7.19
CA PRO A 177 -15.34 -12.20 6.52
C PRO A 177 -16.43 -12.44 7.58
N ALA A 178 -17.52 -11.69 7.49
CA ALA A 178 -18.68 -11.80 8.37
C ALA A 178 -19.64 -12.89 7.91
#